data_AF-A0A7S3F188-F1
#
_entry.id   AF-A0A7S3F188-F1
#
_cell.length_a   1.000
_cell.length_b   1.000
_cell.length_c   1.000
_cell.angle_alpha   90.00
_cell.angle_beta   90.00
_cell.angle_gamma   90.00
#
_symmetry.space_group_name_H-M   'P 1'
#
loop_
_entity.id
_entity.type
_entity.pdbx_description
1 polymer ?
#
loop_
_entity_poly.entity_id
_entity_poly.type
_entity_poly.pdbx_seq_one_letter_code
_entity_poly.pdbx_strand_id
1 'polypeptide(L)'
;MTTSRNAGKTASADFAADLAAAGYPVFANDDQYGQVELTTCADASGTWHIAAASDFVSTCGSTRPSPGPTPSPTPTPGTKQCVRNQHGPPCTGDSECGFPGCVRCAHSGFCTDVPLTPRLPTEAH
;
A
#
# COMPACT_ATOMS: atom_id res chain seq x y z
N MET A 1 28.45 -7.25 10.11
CA MET A 1 28.21 -5.86 9.63
C MET A 1 29.23 -4.96 10.30
N THR A 2 30.18 -4.45 9.53
CA THR A 2 31.20 -3.53 10.01
C THR A 2 30.58 -2.14 10.12
N THR A 3 30.77 -1.46 11.25
CA THR A 3 30.22 -0.12 11.50
C THR A 3 30.84 0.92 10.57
N SER A 4 30.09 1.46 9.61
CA SER A 4 30.54 2.53 8.69
C SER A 4 30.40 3.96 9.25
N ARG A 5 30.30 4.12 10.58
CA ARG A 5 30.13 5.46 11.18
C ARG A 5 31.50 6.14 11.36
N ASN A 6 31.97 6.81 10.32
CA ASN A 6 33.15 7.68 10.39
C ASN A 6 32.71 9.14 10.54
N ALA A 7 33.04 9.74 11.69
CA ALA A 7 32.80 11.16 11.92
C ALA A 7 33.77 12.02 11.07
N GLY A 8 33.31 13.20 10.62
CA GLY A 8 34.17 14.19 9.95
C GLY A 8 34.25 14.07 8.43
N LYS A 9 33.50 13.16 7.80
CA LYS A 9 33.35 13.15 6.34
C LYS A 9 32.37 14.23 5.89
N THR A 10 32.81 15.10 4.98
CA THR A 10 32.03 16.22 4.45
C THR A 10 31.54 16.00 3.02
N ALA A 11 32.13 15.04 2.29
CA ALA A 11 31.72 14.65 0.95
C ALA A 11 30.87 13.36 0.98
N SER A 12 29.76 13.36 0.25
CA SER A 12 28.88 12.19 0.07
C SER A 12 29.62 11.03 -0.61
N ALA A 13 30.52 11.31 -1.55
CA ALA A 13 31.35 10.31 -2.21
C ALA A 13 32.21 9.50 -1.22
N ASP A 14 32.81 10.15 -0.22
CA ASP A 14 33.61 9.45 0.79
C ASP A 14 32.73 8.55 1.67
N PHE A 15 31.48 8.96 1.92
CA PHE A 15 30.52 8.15 2.65
C PHE A 15 30.01 6.97 1.81
N ALA A 16 29.73 7.18 0.52
CA ALA A 16 29.38 6.12 -0.42
C ALA A 16 30.50 5.07 -0.53
N ALA A 17 31.76 5.49 -0.54
CA ALA A 17 32.91 4.59 -0.54
C ALA A 17 32.98 3.73 0.73
N ASP A 18 32.71 4.30 1.91
CA ASP A 18 32.67 3.55 3.16
C ASP A 18 31.52 2.53 3.19
N LEU A 19 30.37 2.88 2.62
CA LEU A 19 29.24 1.97 2.50
C LEU A 19 29.58 0.81 1.56
N ALA A 20 30.16 1.09 0.40
CA ALA A 20 30.60 0.07 -0.54
C ALA A 20 31.68 -0.84 0.08
N ALA A 21 32.66 -0.27 0.80
CA ALA A 21 33.70 -1.03 1.51
C ALA A 21 33.15 -1.91 2.63
N ALA A 22 32.03 -1.51 3.24
CA ALA A 22 31.30 -2.31 4.23
C ALA A 22 30.36 -3.35 3.60
N GLY A 23 30.29 -3.41 2.27
CA GLY A 23 29.50 -4.38 1.52
C GLY A 23 28.04 -3.95 1.24
N TYR A 24 27.71 -2.67 1.44
CA TYR A 24 26.39 -2.17 1.07
C TYR A 24 26.30 -1.88 -0.43
N PRO A 25 25.22 -2.28 -1.12
CA PRO A 25 25.05 -2.06 -2.55
C PRO A 25 24.57 -0.62 -2.81
N VAL A 26 25.52 0.30 -2.93
CA VAL A 26 25.24 1.68 -3.37
C VAL A 26 24.78 1.66 -4.81
N PHE A 27 23.58 2.19 -5.07
CA PHE A 27 22.99 2.29 -6.40
C PHE A 27 23.49 3.53 -7.14
N ALA A 28 23.47 4.67 -6.45
CA ALA A 28 23.93 5.94 -6.97
C ALA A 28 24.48 6.83 -5.86
N ASN A 29 25.28 7.82 -6.24
CA ASN A 29 25.73 8.89 -5.38
C ASN A 29 25.46 10.21 -6.12
N ASP A 30 24.62 11.04 -5.51
CA ASP A 30 24.22 12.34 -6.00
C ASP A 30 25.07 13.40 -5.32
N ASP A 31 26.17 13.77 -5.98
CA ASP A 31 27.10 14.79 -5.49
C ASP A 31 26.52 16.20 -5.52
N GLN A 32 25.48 16.45 -6.32
CA GLN A 32 24.85 17.77 -6.42
C GLN A 32 24.07 18.11 -5.15
N TYR A 33 23.42 17.10 -4.55
CA TYR A 33 22.64 17.28 -3.33
C TYR A 33 23.21 16.53 -2.11
N GLY A 34 24.34 15.85 -2.27
CA GLY A 34 25.04 15.16 -1.19
C GLY A 34 24.30 13.92 -0.69
N GLN A 35 23.68 13.14 -1.58
CA GLN A 35 22.87 11.97 -1.24
C GLN A 35 23.53 10.67 -1.70
N VAL A 36 23.36 9.61 -0.91
CA VAL A 36 23.75 8.25 -1.31
C VAL A 36 22.47 7.43 -1.42
N GLU A 37 22.26 6.84 -2.60
CA GLU A 37 21.07 6.06 -2.91
C GLU A 37 21.37 4.57 -2.77
N LEU A 38 20.48 3.88 -2.06
CA LEU A 38 20.52 2.43 -1.83
C LEU A 38 19.22 1.85 -2.33
N THR A 39 19.28 0.66 -2.92
CA THR A 39 18.07 -0.06 -3.32
C THR A 39 17.59 -0.94 -2.17
N THR A 40 16.30 -0.83 -1.82
CA THR A 40 15.68 -1.59 -0.73
C THR A 40 14.34 -2.18 -1.13
N CYS A 41 13.90 -3.19 -0.39
CA CYS A 41 12.60 -3.82 -0.58
C CYS A 41 12.08 -4.35 0.75
N ALA A 42 10.77 -4.57 0.85
CA ALA A 42 10.17 -5.29 1.96
C ALA A 42 9.71 -6.67 1.48
N ASP A 43 9.97 -7.71 2.27
CA ASP A 43 9.41 -9.03 2.01
C ASP A 43 7.95 -9.14 2.47
N ALA A 44 7.33 -10.31 2.27
CA ALA A 44 5.95 -10.56 2.67
C ALA A 44 5.67 -10.46 4.19
N SER A 45 6.72 -10.54 5.02
CA SER A 45 6.62 -10.32 6.47
C SER A 45 6.71 -8.84 6.86
N GLY A 46 6.98 -7.96 5.89
CA GLY A 46 7.24 -6.54 6.12
C GLY A 46 8.68 -6.25 6.57
N THR A 47 9.58 -7.22 6.48
CA THR A 47 10.99 -7.03 6.83
C THR A 47 11.71 -6.34 5.67
N TRP A 48 12.44 -5.27 5.97
CA TRP A 48 13.21 -4.50 5.00
C TRP A 48 14.56 -5.16 4.71
N HIS A 49 14.88 -5.26 3.44
CA HIS A 49 16.14 -5.76 2.89
C HIS A 49 16.80 -4.68 2.05
N ILE A 50 18.12 -4.62 2.11
CA ILE A 50 18.94 -3.84 1.17
C ILE A 50 19.47 -4.84 0.14
N ALA A 51 19.28 -4.57 -1.14
CA ALA A 51 19.66 -5.48 -2.23
C ALA A 51 20.29 -4.70 -3.38
N ALA A 52 21.31 -5.27 -4.04
CA ALA A 52 21.79 -4.71 -5.29
C ALA A 52 20.69 -4.79 -6.36
N ALA A 53 20.66 -3.84 -7.29
CA ALA A 53 19.68 -3.84 -8.38
C ALA A 53 19.70 -5.16 -9.19
N SER A 54 20.87 -5.77 -9.37
CA SER A 54 21.04 -7.07 -10.02
C SER A 54 20.45 -8.24 -9.23
N ASP A 55 20.46 -8.16 -7.91
CA ASP A 55 20.01 -9.21 -6.99
C ASP A 55 18.62 -8.93 -6.43
N PHE A 56 17.95 -7.88 -6.91
CA PHE A 56 16.66 -7.46 -6.39
C PHE A 56 15.62 -8.57 -6.53
N VAL A 57 15.58 -9.27 -7.67
CA VAL A 57 14.63 -10.36 -7.90
C VAL A 57 14.94 -11.61 -7.06
N SER A 58 16.18 -11.84 -6.65
CA SER A 58 16.52 -13.00 -5.82
C SER A 58 16.36 -12.69 -4.33
N THR A 59 16.69 -11.46 -3.93
CA THR A 59 16.64 -10.99 -2.53
C THR A 59 15.23 -10.58 -2.11
N CYS A 60 14.53 -9.88 -2.99
CA CYS A 60 13.17 -9.36 -2.78
C CYS A 60 12.12 -10.22 -3.48
N GLY A 61 12.53 -11.36 -4.00
CA GLY A 61 11.86 -12.07 -5.09
C GLY A 61 10.37 -12.28 -4.96
N SER A 62 9.72 -12.01 -6.10
CA SER A 62 8.35 -12.36 -6.46
C SER A 62 7.32 -12.09 -5.37
N THR A 63 6.64 -10.97 -5.53
CA THR A 63 5.19 -10.94 -5.33
C THR A 63 4.56 -12.01 -6.25
N ARG A 64 4.70 -13.31 -5.94
CA ARG A 64 3.49 -14.11 -6.04
C ARG A 64 2.61 -13.45 -4.99
N PRO A 65 1.43 -12.91 -5.34
CA PRO A 65 0.45 -12.64 -4.32
C PRO A 65 0.42 -13.93 -3.51
N SER A 66 0.80 -13.86 -2.23
CA SER A 66 0.33 -14.87 -1.30
C SER A 66 -1.15 -15.03 -1.65
N PRO A 67 -1.64 -16.24 -1.99
CA PRO A 67 -3.06 -16.41 -2.26
C PRO A 67 -3.74 -15.65 -1.14
N GLY A 68 -4.42 -14.54 -1.51
CA GLY A 68 -5.07 -13.71 -0.50
C GLY A 68 -5.86 -14.66 0.38
N PRO A 69 -5.93 -14.43 1.71
CA PRO A 69 -6.58 -15.36 2.61
C PRO A 69 -7.84 -15.86 1.92
N THR A 70 -7.89 -17.17 1.67
CA THR A 70 -9.00 -17.84 1.00
C THR A 70 -10.26 -17.14 1.49
N PRO A 71 -11.10 -16.56 0.60
CA PRO A 71 -12.20 -15.71 1.04
C PRO A 71 -12.87 -16.42 2.19
N SER A 72 -12.77 -15.79 3.36
CA SER A 72 -13.32 -16.33 4.60
C SER A 72 -14.72 -16.81 4.26
N PRO A 73 -15.10 -18.05 4.58
CA PRO A 73 -16.42 -18.56 4.23
C PRO A 73 -17.42 -17.50 4.63
N THR A 74 -18.16 -17.03 3.63
CA THR A 74 -19.21 -16.03 3.72
C THR A 74 -19.85 -16.15 5.10
N PRO A 75 -19.77 -15.14 5.99
CA PRO A 75 -20.44 -15.24 7.26
C PRO A 75 -21.90 -15.54 6.98
N THR A 76 -22.33 -16.67 7.51
CA THR A 76 -23.71 -17.15 7.58
C THR A 76 -24.64 -15.97 7.82
N PRO A 77 -25.82 -15.90 7.16
CA PRO A 77 -26.61 -14.67 7.02
C PRO A 77 -26.97 -14.05 8.37
N GLY A 78 -26.13 -13.14 8.85
CA GLY A 78 -26.60 -12.05 9.68
C GLY A 78 -27.59 -11.26 8.83
N THR A 79 -28.74 -10.94 9.40
CA THR A 79 -29.81 -10.15 8.77
C THR A 79 -29.22 -9.09 7.83
N LYS A 80 -29.39 -9.30 6.51
CA LYS A 80 -28.88 -8.41 5.47
C LYS A 80 -29.57 -7.06 5.67
N GLN A 81 -28.93 -6.11 6.35
CA GLN A 81 -29.43 -4.78 6.64
C GLN A 81 -28.27 -3.78 6.63
N CYS A 82 -28.54 -2.55 6.26
CA CYS A 82 -27.55 -1.48 6.38
C CYS A 82 -27.65 -0.87 7.77
N VAL A 83 -26.54 -0.91 8.51
CA VAL A 83 -26.43 -0.27 9.82
C VAL A 83 -25.62 1.00 9.66
N ARG A 84 -26.05 2.09 10.31
CA ARG A 84 -25.35 3.37 10.27
C ARG A 84 -23.88 3.21 10.65
N ASN A 85 -22.98 3.76 9.83
CA ASN A 85 -21.52 3.69 9.98
C ASN A 85 -20.91 2.28 9.85
N GLN A 86 -21.61 1.30 9.28
CA GLN A 86 -21.06 -0.01 8.93
C GLN A 86 -21.17 -0.29 7.42
N HIS A 87 -20.27 -1.12 6.90
CA HIS A 87 -20.40 -1.61 5.53
C HIS A 87 -21.61 -2.53 5.42
N GLY A 88 -22.52 -2.21 4.50
CA GLY A 88 -23.63 -3.09 4.16
C GLY A 88 -23.19 -4.32 3.36
N PRO A 89 -24.15 -5.17 2.97
CA PRO A 89 -23.88 -6.32 2.11
C PRO A 89 -23.20 -5.92 0.79
N PRO A 90 -22.36 -6.78 0.18
CA PRO A 90 -21.77 -6.51 -1.12
C PRO A 90 -22.85 -6.38 -2.20
N CYS A 91 -22.60 -5.50 -3.18
CA CYS A 91 -23.50 -5.26 -4.30
C CYS A 91 -22.74 -4.89 -5.57
N THR A 92 -23.36 -5.23 -6.70
CA THR A 92 -22.95 -4.90 -8.06
C THR A 92 -23.82 -3.79 -8.68
N GLY A 93 -25.00 -3.56 -8.09
CA GLY A 93 -25.93 -2.52 -8.49
C GLY A 93 -27.05 -2.31 -7.47
N ASP A 94 -27.82 -1.22 -7.62
CA ASP A 94 -28.82 -0.78 -6.64
C ASP A 94 -29.94 -1.81 -6.41
N SER A 95 -30.28 -2.60 -7.42
CA SER A 95 -31.31 -3.65 -7.35
C SER A 95 -31.00 -4.73 -6.31
N GLU A 96 -29.73 -4.90 -5.94
CA GLU A 96 -29.30 -5.88 -4.94
C GLU A 96 -29.43 -5.35 -3.50
N CYS A 97 -29.73 -4.06 -3.32
CA CYS A 97 -29.81 -3.39 -2.03
C CYS A 97 -31.24 -3.24 -1.49
N GLY A 98 -32.15 -4.17 -1.83
CA GLY A 98 -33.54 -4.22 -1.33
C GLY A 98 -33.68 -4.68 0.13
N PHE A 99 -32.70 -4.37 0.96
CA PHE A 99 -32.61 -4.77 2.36
C PHE A 99 -33.12 -3.67 3.30
N PRO A 100 -33.64 -4.01 4.49
CA PRO A 100 -34.01 -3.00 5.48
C PRO A 100 -32.87 -2.02 5.77
N GLY A 101 -33.15 -0.73 5.65
CA GLY A 101 -32.17 0.35 5.87
C GLY A 101 -31.18 0.57 4.73
N CYS A 102 -31.15 -0.27 3.69
CA CYS A 102 -30.32 -0.05 2.51
C CYS A 102 -31.12 0.69 1.43
N VAL A 103 -30.51 1.70 0.81
CA VAL A 103 -31.19 2.51 -0.22
C VAL A 103 -30.51 2.42 -1.60
N ARG A 104 -29.23 2.01 -1.66
CA ARG A 104 -28.49 1.88 -2.92
C ARG A 104 -27.16 1.14 -2.75
N CYS A 105 -26.53 0.81 -3.87
CA CYS A 105 -25.15 0.36 -3.94
C CYS A 105 -24.20 1.55 -3.98
N ALA A 106 -23.25 1.61 -3.04
CA ALA A 106 -22.18 2.59 -3.10
C ALA A 106 -21.12 2.16 -4.12
N HIS A 107 -20.38 3.13 -4.67
CA HIS A 107 -19.28 2.85 -5.61
C HIS A 107 -18.13 2.04 -4.98
N SER A 108 -18.16 1.80 -3.66
CA SER A 108 -17.26 0.88 -2.97
C SER A 108 -17.62 -0.60 -3.18
N GLY A 109 -18.75 -0.92 -3.83
CA GLY A 109 -19.25 -2.29 -4.00
C GLY A 109 -20.04 -2.81 -2.81
N PHE A 110 -20.58 -1.93 -1.96
CA PHE A 110 -21.38 -2.30 -0.78
C PHE A 110 -22.65 -1.45 -0.67
N CYS A 111 -23.74 -2.05 -0.20
CA CYS A 111 -24.99 -1.34 0.04
C CYS A 111 -24.81 -0.30 1.16
N THR A 112 -25.51 0.81 1.04
CA THR A 112 -25.47 1.92 2.01
C THR A 112 -26.87 2.42 2.36
N ASP A 113 -27.00 3.02 3.54
CA ASP A 113 -28.17 3.77 4.01
C ASP A 113 -28.18 5.24 3.54
N VAL A 114 -27.12 5.69 2.86
CA VAL A 114 -26.98 7.08 2.38
C VAL A 114 -27.63 7.23 1.00
N PRO A 115 -28.72 8.01 0.85
CA PRO A 115 -29.31 8.27 -0.46
C PRO A 115 -28.36 9.08 -1.35
N LEU A 116 -28.48 8.94 -2.67
CA LEU A 116 -27.89 9.90 -3.60
C LEU A 116 -28.59 11.23 -3.37
N THR A 117 -27.90 12.17 -2.73
CA THR A 117 -28.38 13.54 -2.66
C THR A 117 -28.49 14.03 -4.10
N PRO A 118 -29.68 14.42 -4.59
CA PRO A 118 -29.76 15.09 -5.87
C PRO A 118 -28.87 16.33 -5.77
N ARG A 119 -27.92 16.49 -6.70
CA ARG A 119 -27.31 17.82 -6.90
C ARG A 119 -28.46 18.78 -7.11
N LEU A 120 -28.62 19.74 -6.19
CA LEU A 120 -29.48 20.90 -6.42
C LEU A 120 -29.08 21.50 -7.78
N PRO A 121 -30.04 21.89 -8.63
CA PRO A 121 -29.72 22.54 -9.89
C PRO A 121 -28.88 23.79 -9.58
N THR A 122 -27.77 23.93 -10.29
CA THR A 122 -26.93 25.12 -10.28
C THR A 122 -27.81 26.32 -10.63
N GLU A 123 -28.24 27.09 -9.62
CA GLU A 123 -28.78 28.43 -9.85
C GLU A 123 -27.66 29.31 -10.39
N ALA A 124 -27.88 29.80 -11.61
CA ALA A 124 -27.11 30.87 -12.21
C ALA A 124 -27.43 32.18 -11.48
N HIS A 125 -26.41 32.86 -10.97
CA HIS A 125 -26.37 34.30 -10.79
C HIS A 125 -24.93 34.79 -10.85
#